data_AF-A0A3D8TM15-F1
#
_entry.id   AF-A0A3D8TM15-F1
#
_cell.length_a   1.000
_cell.length_b   1.000
_cell.length_c   1.000
_cell.angle_alpha   90.00
_cell.angle_beta   90.00
_cell.angle_gamma   90.00
#
_symmetry.space_group_name_H-M   'P 1'
#
loop_
_entity.id
_entity.type
_entity.pdbx_description
1 polymer ?
#
loop_
_entity_poly.entity_id
_entity_poly.type
_entity_poly.pdbx_seq_one_letter_code
_entity_poly.pdbx_strand_id
1 'polypeptide(L)'
;DRRGVPAAILLCRTEANTTALRDALAWIDAADIACFETLIPKRQDILNAKSTRPRGSRLHEYRDLSGELKQTMRQLKGEDL
;
A
#
# COMPACT_ATOMS: atom_id res chain seq x y z
N ASP A 1 26.11 -10.66 -3.05
CA ASP A 1 25.67 -10.01 -1.80
C ASP A 1 24.68 -8.91 -2.15
N ARG A 2 23.38 -9.17 -2.03
CA ARG A 2 22.32 -8.14 -2.11
C ARG A 2 21.70 -8.06 -0.72
N ARG A 3 22.41 -7.46 0.23
CA ARG A 3 21.77 -6.96 1.46
C ARG A 3 20.95 -5.71 1.09
N GLY A 4 19.99 -5.90 0.20
CA GLY A 4 19.08 -4.86 -0.25
C GLY A 4 18.14 -4.50 0.90
N VAL A 5 17.89 -3.21 1.08
CA VAL A 5 16.82 -2.75 1.98
C VAL A 5 15.53 -3.45 1.54
N PRO A 6 14.81 -4.14 2.44
CA PRO A 6 13.55 -4.77 2.07
C PRO A 6 12.58 -3.69 1.60
N ALA A 7 12.09 -3.85 0.38
CA ALA A 7 11.23 -2.90 -0.30
C ALA A 7 9.99 -3.61 -0.85
N ALA A 8 8.85 -2.95 -0.76
CA ALA A 8 7.59 -3.41 -1.32
C ALA A 8 6.88 -2.24 -2.01
N ILE A 9 6.12 -2.55 -3.06
CA ILE A 9 5.36 -1.56 -3.85
C ILE A 9 3.99 -1.35 -3.22
N LEU A 10 3.61 -0.07 -3.07
CA LEU A 10 2.26 0.34 -2.69
C LEU A 10 1.58 1.03 -3.88
N LEU A 11 0.44 0.50 -4.29
CA LEU A 11 -0.37 1.10 -5.35
C LEU A 11 -1.34 2.13 -4.76
N CYS A 12 -1.27 3.36 -5.30
CA CYS A 12 -2.04 4.51 -4.84
C CYS A 12 -2.96 5.06 -5.93
N ARG A 13 -4.10 5.64 -5.51
CA ARG A 13 -5.15 6.17 -6.37
C ARG A 13 -5.65 5.14 -7.38
N THR A 14 -5.84 3.90 -6.92
CA THR A 14 -6.31 2.82 -7.78
C THR A 14 -7.79 3.01 -8.12
N GLU A 15 -8.16 2.75 -9.37
CA GLU A 15 -9.55 2.66 -9.79
C GLU A 15 -9.85 1.19 -10.06
N ALA A 16 -10.89 0.67 -9.39
CA ALA A 16 -11.27 -0.73 -9.51
C ALA A 16 -11.62 -1.06 -10.97
N ASN A 17 -11.34 -2.30 -11.38
CA ASN A 17 -11.63 -2.81 -12.72
C ASN A 17 -10.98 -2.08 -13.89
N THR A 18 -9.95 -1.25 -13.66
CA THR A 18 -9.19 -0.65 -14.76
C THR A 18 -8.13 -1.61 -15.31
N THR A 19 -7.91 -1.55 -16.62
CA THR A 19 -6.82 -2.30 -17.29
C THR A 19 -5.46 -1.88 -16.73
N ALA A 20 -5.25 -0.58 -16.47
CA ALA A 20 -4.02 -0.08 -15.87
C ALA A 20 -3.69 -0.72 -14.52
N LEU A 21 -4.70 -0.95 -13.66
CA LEU A 21 -4.49 -1.63 -12.39
C LEU A 21 -4.13 -3.11 -12.60
N ARG A 22 -4.80 -3.79 -13.53
CA ARG A 22 -4.54 -5.20 -13.84
C ARG A 22 -3.13 -5.39 -14.42
N ASP A 23 -2.73 -4.52 -15.35
CA ASP A 23 -1.41 -4.56 -15.98
C ASP A 23 -0.30 -4.24 -14.97
N ALA A 24 -0.53 -3.29 -14.06
CA ALA A 24 0.42 -2.98 -12.99
C ALA A 24 0.61 -4.18 -12.06
N LEU A 25 -0.48 -4.83 -11.63
CA LEU A 25 -0.40 -6.02 -10.78
C LEU A 25 0.30 -7.19 -11.49
N ALA A 26 -0.03 -7.44 -12.77
CA ALA A 26 0.60 -8.48 -13.56
C ALA A 26 2.11 -8.21 -13.78
N TRP A 27 2.51 -6.94 -13.94
CA TRP A 27 3.91 -6.58 -14.05
C TRP A 27 4.67 -6.78 -12.73
N ILE A 28 4.06 -6.43 -11.59
CA ILE A 28 4.66 -6.64 -10.26
C ILE A 28 4.86 -8.12 -9.97
N ASP A 29 3.85 -8.94 -10.29
CA ASP A 29 3.91 -10.40 -10.17
C ASP A 29 5.01 -10.99 -11.06
N ALA A 30 5.07 -10.58 -12.33
CA ALA A 30 6.13 -11.02 -13.25
C ALA A 30 7.53 -10.57 -12.85
N ALA A 31 7.66 -9.46 -12.11
CA ALA A 31 8.93 -8.93 -11.64
C ALA A 31 9.40 -9.55 -10.30
N ASP A 32 8.58 -10.40 -9.67
CA ASP A 32 8.83 -11.02 -8.35
C ASP A 32 9.13 -9.96 -7.27
N ILE A 33 8.39 -8.84 -7.30
CA ILE A 33 8.53 -7.75 -6.33
C ILE A 33 7.41 -7.84 -5.30
N ALA A 34 7.75 -7.75 -4.02
CA ALA A 34 6.75 -7.70 -2.95
C ALA A 34 5.79 -6.51 -3.13
N CYS A 35 4.49 -6.77 -3.01
CA CYS A 35 3.42 -5.76 -3.08
C CYS A 35 2.57 -5.83 -1.82
N PHE A 36 2.10 -4.69 -1.34
CA PHE A 36 1.08 -4.66 -0.29
C PHE A 36 -0.26 -5.18 -0.86
N GLU A 37 -0.98 -5.98 -0.07
CA GLU A 37 -2.35 -6.40 -0.34
C GLU A 37 -3.31 -5.20 -0.26
N THR A 38 -3.04 -4.25 0.64
CA THR A 38 -3.81 -3.01 0.74
C THR A 38 -3.50 -2.08 -0.43
N LEU A 39 -4.54 -1.76 -1.21
CA LEU A 39 -4.51 -0.72 -2.24
C LEU A 39 -5.13 0.56 -1.69
N ILE A 40 -4.59 1.73 -2.06
CA ILE A 40 -5.24 3.02 -1.76
C ILE A 40 -6.11 3.44 -2.95
N PRO A 41 -7.45 3.31 -2.89
CA PRO A 41 -8.29 3.66 -4.01
C PRO A 41 -8.38 5.18 -4.20
N LYS A 42 -8.71 5.59 -5.42
CA LYS A 42 -8.96 6.99 -5.75
C LYS A 42 -10.28 7.43 -5.13
N ARG A 43 -10.19 8.26 -4.10
CA ARG A 43 -11.37 8.84 -3.43
C ARG A 43 -11.24 10.34 -3.29
N GLN A 44 -12.31 11.05 -3.62
CA GLN A 44 -12.36 12.51 -3.49
C GLN A 44 -12.21 12.96 -2.03
N ASP A 45 -12.65 12.13 -1.07
CA ASP A 45 -12.45 12.37 0.37
C ASP A 45 -10.97 12.45 0.75
N ILE A 46 -10.12 11.60 0.15
CA ILE A 46 -8.67 11.59 0.38
C ILE A 46 -8.06 12.85 -0.24
N LEU A 47 -8.46 13.20 -1.46
CA LEU A 47 -7.98 14.39 -2.16
C LEU A 47 -8.37 15.69 -1.44
N ASN A 48 -9.56 15.72 -0.84
CA ASN A 48 -10.12 16.91 -0.17
C ASN A 48 -9.75 16.98 1.32
N ALA A 49 -9.13 15.94 1.87
CA ALA A 49 -8.68 15.93 3.25
C ALA A 49 -7.63 17.04 3.45
N LYS A 50 -8.01 18.11 4.16
CA LYS A 50 -7.04 19.14 4.55
C LYS A 50 -6.07 18.53 5.57
N SER A 51 -4.77 18.70 5.34
CA SER A 51 -3.68 18.21 6.21
C SER A 51 -3.88 18.56 7.69
N THR A 52 -4.55 19.67 8.00
CA THR A 52 -4.82 20.16 9.36
C THR A 52 -6.11 19.63 10.00
N ARG A 53 -6.98 18.94 9.27
CA ARG A 53 -8.23 18.34 9.80
C ARG A 53 -8.55 16.99 9.13
N PRO A 54 -7.82 15.92 9.49
CA PRO A 54 -8.14 14.57 9.03
C PRO A 54 -9.42 14.00 9.69
N ARG A 55 -9.87 14.57 10.82
CA ARG A 55 -11.07 14.14 11.56
C ARG A 55 -12.34 14.45 10.76
N GLY A 56 -12.78 13.50 9.94
CA GLY A 56 -13.96 13.60 9.09
C GLY A 56 -13.77 12.98 7.70
N SER A 57 -12.51 12.85 7.27
CA SER A 57 -12.17 12.13 6.05
C SER A 57 -12.11 10.64 6.37
N ARG A 58 -12.87 9.81 5.65
CA ARG A 58 -12.94 8.36 5.84
C ARG A 58 -11.65 7.68 5.34
N LEU A 59 -10.52 7.95 5.99
CA LEU A 59 -9.15 7.50 5.68
C LEU A 59 -8.84 6.09 6.23
N HIS A 60 -9.83 5.19 6.31
CA HIS A 60 -9.63 3.87 6.90
C HIS A 60 -8.60 3.04 6.11
N GLU A 61 -8.49 3.22 4.80
CA GLU A 61 -7.49 2.54 3.96
C GLU A 61 -6.05 2.86 4.39
N TYR A 62 -5.77 4.10 4.86
CA TYR A 62 -4.45 4.46 5.39
C TYR A 62 -4.17 3.80 6.74
N ARG A 63 -5.20 3.59 7.56
CA ARG A 63 -5.07 2.86 8.82
C ARG A 63 -4.76 1.39 8.55
N ASP A 64 -5.48 0.78 7.61
CA ASP A 64 -5.32 -0.63 7.28
C ASP A 64 -3.93 -0.86 6.65
N LEU A 65 -3.50 0.02 5.73
CA LEU A 65 -2.12 0.06 5.22
C LEU A 65 -1.08 0.20 6.33
N SER A 66 -1.33 1.05 7.34
CA SER A 66 -0.39 1.21 8.46
C SER A 66 -0.29 -0.05 9.32
N GLY A 67 -1.36 -0.85 9.38
CA GLY A 67 -1.38 -2.14 10.04
C GLY A 67 -0.52 -3.15 9.29
N GLU A 68 -0.75 -3.26 7.98
CA GLU A 68 0.01 -4.14 7.09
C GLU A 68 1.50 -3.77 7.11
N LEU A 69 1.85 -2.50 6.94
CA LEU A 69 3.23 -2.02 7.00
C LEU A 69 3.92 -2.41 8.32
N LYS A 70 3.25 -2.24 9.46
CA LYS A 70 3.82 -2.62 10.76
C LYS A 70 3.99 -4.13 10.89
N GLN A 71 3.09 -4.93 10.31
CA GLN A 71 3.19 -6.39 10.33
C GLN A 71 4.34 -6.87 9.43
N THR A 72 4.41 -6.38 8.19
CA THR A 72 5.51 -6.69 7.27
C THR A 72 6.86 -6.27 7.85
N MET A 73 6.94 -5.10 8.50
CA MET A 73 8.18 -4.65 9.15
C MET A 73 8.58 -5.52 10.35
N ARG A 74 7.65 -6.08 11.14
CA ARG A 74 7.97 -7.02 12.23
C ARG A 74 8.49 -8.35 11.69
N GLN A 75 7.83 -8.88 10.64
CA GLN A 75 8.24 -10.12 9.98
C GLN A 75 9.64 -9.98 9.37
N LEU A 76 9.94 -8.83 8.76
CA LEU A 76 11.26 -8.50 8.22
C LEU A 76 12.34 -8.33 9.30
N LYS A 77 11.99 -7.88 10.50
CA LYS A 77 12.91 -7.77 11.64
C LYS A 77 13.15 -9.09 12.38
N GLY A 78 12.41 -10.15 12.05
CA GLY A 78 12.51 -11.44 12.74
C GLY A 78 12.01 -11.38 14.19
N GLU A 79 11.11 -10.45 14.52
CA GLU A 79 10.52 -10.30 15.86
C GLU A 79 9.34 -11.27 16.10
N ASP A 80 9.41 -12.48 15.54
CA ASP A 80 8.45 -13.58 15.72
C ASP A 80 9.15 -14.80 16.37
N LEU A 81 9.86 -14.54 17.48
CA LEU A 81 10.38 -15.56 18.40
C LEU A 81 10.19 -15.11 19.85
#